data_AF-A0A2D5UNB9-F1
#
_entry.id   AF-A0A2D5UNB9-F1
#
_cell.length_a   1.000
_cell.length_b   1.000
_cell.length_c   1.000
_cell.angle_alpha   90.00
_cell.angle_beta   90.00
_cell.angle_gamma   90.00
#
_symmetry.space_group_name_H-M   'P 1'
#
loop_
_entity.id
_entity.type
_entity.pdbx_description
1 polymer ?
#
loop_
_entity_poly.entity_id
_entity_poly.type
_entity_poly.pdbx_seq_one_letter_code
_entity_poly.pdbx_strand_id
1 'polypeptide(L)' 'MLISKNLKDYEILLDGLGFFRIHQSHLINIKYIDYYDKTEGGSVRMKDTSMLPLSRRKKESFLKLMEMM' A
#
# COMPACT_ATOMS: atom_id res chain seq x y z
N MET A 1 8.89 12.87 10.98
CA MET A 1 10.10 12.17 11.46
C MET A 1 10.85 11.65 10.25
N LEU A 2 12.16 11.88 10.16
CA LEU A 2 13.01 11.36 9.08
C LEU A 2 13.78 10.14 9.60
N ILE A 3 13.93 9.13 8.76
CA ILE A 3 14.58 7.84 9.06
C ILE A 3 15.49 7.45 7.89
N SER A 4 16.60 6.76 8.17
CA SER A 4 17.65 6.44 7.18
C SER A 4 17.62 5.00 6.63
N LYS A 5 16.70 4.14 7.12
CA LYS A 5 16.56 2.77 6.62
C LYS A 5 15.80 2.74 5.30
N ASN A 6 16.14 1.77 4.45
CA ASN A 6 15.46 1.62 3.16
C ASN A 6 14.05 1.04 3.36
N LEU A 7 13.15 1.24 2.40
CA LEU A 7 11.76 0.78 2.51
C LEU A 7 11.63 -0.76 2.49
N LYS A 8 12.59 -1.47 1.88
CA LYS A 8 12.62 -2.94 1.85
C LYS A 8 12.88 -3.52 3.25
N ASP A 9 13.70 -2.86 4.07
CA ASP A 9 13.97 -3.28 5.43
C ASP A 9 12.70 -3.19 6.29
N TYR A 10 11.90 -2.13 6.09
CA TYR A 10 10.60 -1.98 6.76
C TYR A 10 9.55 -2.95 6.24
N GLU A 11 9.55 -3.24 4.93
CA GLU A 11 8.68 -4.26 4.35
C GLU A 11 8.92 -5.63 5.01
N ILE A 12 10.18 -6.01 5.26
CA ILE A 12 10.53 -7.25 5.97
C ILE A 12 10.14 -7.17 7.45
N LEU A 13 10.47 -6.06 8.12
CA LEU A 13 10.22 -5.89 9.56
C LEU A 13 8.73 -5.90 9.91
N LEU A 14 7.90 -5.37 9.01
CA LEU A 14 6.46 -5.20 9.20
C LEU A 14 5.64 -6.26 8.46
N ASP A 15 6.30 -7.27 7.91
CA ASP A 15 5.64 -8.38 7.25
C ASP A 15 4.72 -9.11 8.23
N GLY A 16 3.53 -9.50 7.76
CA GLY A 16 2.48 -10.09 8.59
C GLY A 16 1.77 -9.14 9.58
N LEU A 17 2.24 -7.89 9.77
CA LEU A 17 1.61 -6.92 10.68
C LEU A 17 0.52 -6.06 10.03
N GLY A 18 0.07 -6.44 8.83
CA GLY A 18 -0.91 -5.69 8.05
C GLY A 18 -0.33 -4.52 7.28
N PHE A 19 0.98 -4.53 7.01
CA PHE A 19 1.61 -3.58 6.08
C PHE A 19 1.75 -4.20 4.70
N PHE A 20 1.49 -3.41 3.66
CA PHE A 20 1.59 -3.83 2.27
C PHE A 20 2.23 -2.76 1.40
N ARG A 21 3.22 -3.17 0.59
CA ARG A 21 3.95 -2.27 -0.30
C ARG A 21 3.23 -2.12 -1.64
N ILE A 22 2.52 -1.02 -1.81
CA ILE A 22 1.74 -0.70 -3.03
C ILE A 22 2.59 -0.08 -4.15
N HIS A 23 3.68 0.60 -3.80
CA HIS A 23 4.58 1.30 -4.73
C HIS A 23 6.05 1.16 -4.29
N GLN A 24 7.00 1.50 -5.17
CA GLN A 24 8.43 1.46 -4.81
C GLN A 24 8.75 2.38 -3.61
N SER A 25 8.00 3.47 -3.44
CA SER A 25 8.16 4.46 -2.37
C SER A 25 7.08 4.42 -1.28
N HIS A 26 6.09 3.53 -1.38
CA HIS A 26 4.93 3.55 -0.48
C HIS A 26 4.66 2.17 0.13
N LEU A 27 4.76 2.10 1.46
CA LEU A 27 4.37 1.00 2.32
C LEU A 27 3.22 1.50 3.20
N ILE A 28 2.04 0.88 3.10
CA ILE A 28 0.82 1.34 3.77
C ILE A 28 0.30 0.30 4.75
N ASN A 29 -0.46 0.73 5.76
CA ASN A 29 -1.20 -0.18 6.62
C ASN A 29 -2.59 -0.45 6.03
N ILE A 30 -2.89 -1.71 5.74
CA ILE A 30 -4.11 -2.11 5.04
C ILE A 30 -5.38 -1.86 5.85
N LYS A 31 -5.29 -1.81 7.18
CA LYS A 31 -6.42 -1.51 8.08
C LYS A 31 -6.92 -0.07 7.95
N TYR A 32 -6.12 0.80 7.35
CA TYR A 32 -6.40 2.22 7.16
C TYR A 32 -6.71 2.59 5.71
N ILE A 33 -6.94 1.60 4.85
CA ILE A 33 -7.48 1.83 3.52
C ILE A 33 -8.94 2.26 3.64
N ASP A 34 -9.33 3.21 2.81
CA ASP A 34 -10.72 3.61 2.60
C ASP A 34 -11.28 2.86 1.38
N TYR A 35 -10.75 3.13 0.19
CA TYR A 35 -11.10 2.40 -1.03
C TYR A 35 -10.00 2.40 -2.10
N TYR A 36 -10.14 1.51 -3.08
CA TYR A 36 -9.31 1.48 -4.28
C TYR A 36 -9.99 2.25 -5.42
N ASP A 37 -9.30 3.26 -5.94
CA ASP A 37 -9.73 4.01 -7.10
C ASP A 37 -9.10 3.43 -8.37
N LYS A 38 -9.94 3.06 -9.35
CA LYS A 38 -9.54 2.46 -10.63
C LYS A 38 -9.18 3.50 -11.70
N THR A 39 -9.41 4.79 -11.46
CA THR A 39 -9.12 5.87 -12.40
C THR A 39 -7.61 6.06 -12.63
N GLU A 40 -7.23 6.62 -13.79
CA GLU A 40 -5.86 7.12 -14.08
C GLU A 40 -4.71 6.15 -13.73
N GLY A 41 -4.90 4.84 -13.95
CA GLY A 41 -3.86 3.82 -13.71
C GLY A 41 -3.88 3.17 -12.32
N GLY A 42 -4.77 3.61 -11.42
CA GLY A 42 -5.08 2.97 -10.15
C GLY A 42 -4.38 3.62 -8.95
N SER A 43 -5.16 4.02 -7.95
CA SER A 43 -4.67 4.60 -6.70
C SER A 43 -5.42 4.07 -5.49
N VAL A 44 -4.78 4.13 -4.33
CA VAL A 44 -5.36 3.71 -3.04
C VAL A 44 -5.67 4.97 -2.24
N ARG A 45 -6.93 5.12 -1.84
CA ARG A 45 -7.39 6.13 -0.91
C ARG A 45 -7.25 5.60 0.51
N MET A 46 -6.58 6.36 1.36
CA MET A 46 -6.45 6.06 2.79
C MET A 46 -7.49 6.85 3.60
N LYS A 47 -7.79 6.39 4.81
CA LYS A 47 -8.74 7.04 5.74
C LYS A 47 -8.34 8.46 6.13
N ASP A 48 -7.06 8.80 6.05
CA ASP A 48 -6.54 10.15 6.29
C ASP A 48 -6.68 11.08 5.08
N THR A 49 -7.41 10.66 4.04
CA THR A 49 -7.59 11.37 2.77
C THR A 49 -6.34 11.43 1.88
N SER A 50 -5.27 10.71 2.19
CA SER A 50 -4.16 10.58 1.24
C SER A 50 -4.52 9.67 0.07
N MET A 51 -3.99 10.00 -1.11
CA MET A 51 -4.10 9.17 -2.32
C MET A 51 -2.70 8.73 -2.75
N LEU A 52 -2.51 7.43 -2.87
CA LEU A 52 -1.21 6.85 -3.17
C LEU A 52 -1.28 5.99 -4.44
N PRO A 53 -0.36 6.17 -5.39
CA PRO A 53 -0.39 5.42 -6.64
C PRO A 53 -0.11 3.93 -6.39
N LEU A 54 -0.91 3.07 -7.01
CA LEU A 54 -0.70 1.63 -6.98
C LEU A 54 0.16 1.23 -8.18
N SER A 55 1.32 0.61 -7.92
CA SER A 55 2.14 0.12 -9.02
C SER A 55 1.41 -0.98 -9.81
N ARG A 56 1.51 -0.95 -11.15
CA ARG A 56 0.86 -1.92 -12.03
C ARG A 56 1.17 -3.37 -11.64
N ARG A 57 2.42 -3.65 -11.26
CA ARG A 57 2.88 -4.98 -10.82
C ARG A 57 2.23 -5.44 -9.50
N LYS A 58 1.88 -4.53 -8.60
CA LYS A 58 1.24 -4.85 -7.30
C LYS A 58 -0.28 -4.85 -7.38
N LYS A 59 -0.87 -4.36 -8.48
CA LYS A 59 -2.32 -4.25 -8.66
C LYS A 59 -3.05 -5.56 -8.42
N GLU A 60 -2.60 -6.64 -9.05
CA GLU A 60 -3.26 -7.94 -8.93
C GLU A 60 -3.21 -8.49 -7.50
N SER A 61 -2.04 -8.45 -6.86
CA SER A 61 -1.87 -8.89 -5.47
C SER A 61 -2.69 -8.04 -4.50
N PHE A 62 -2.78 -6.73 -4.75
CA PHE A 62 -3.56 -5.82 -3.93
C PHE A 62 -5.07 -6.07 -4.07
N LEU A 63 -5.57 -6.31 -5.28
CA LEU A 63 -6.98 -6.63 -5.49
C LEU A 63 -7.37 -7.95 -4.80
N LYS A 64 -6.54 -8.98 -4.93
CA LYS A 64 -6.72 -10.25 -4.20
C LYS A 64 -6.76 -10.04 -2.68
N LEU A 65 -5.87 -9.19 -2.16
CA LEU A 65 -5.86 -8.85 -0.73
C LEU A 65 -7.16 -8.17 -0.30
N MET A 66 -7.66 -7.20 -1.08
CA MET A 66 -8.91 -6.49 -0.79
C MET A 66 -10.15 -7.40 -0.87
N GLU A 67 -10.13 -8.45 -1.69
CA GLU A 67 -11.21 -9.45 -1.77
C GLU A 67 -11.22 -10.42 -0.58
N MET A 68 -10.06 -10.64 0.04
CA MET A 68 -9.91 -11.55 1.19
C MET A 68 -10.15 -10.87 2.55
N MET A 69 -10.23 -9.54 2.58
CA MET A 69 -10.49 -8.72 3.77
C MET A 69 -11.98 -8.55 4.02
#